data_AF-A0A7L4LL05-F1
#
_entry.id   AF-A0A7L4LL05-F1
#
_cell.length_a   1.000
_cell.length_b   1.000
_cell.length_c   1.000
_cell.angle_alpha   90.00
_cell.angle_beta   90.00
_cell.angle_gamma   90.00
#
_symmetry.space_group_name_H-M   'P 1'
#
loop_
_entity.id
_entity.type
_entity.pdbx_description
1 polymer ?
#
loop_
_entity_poly.entity_id
_entity_poly.type
_entity_poly.pdbx_seq_one_letter_code
_entity_poly.pdbx_strand_id
1 'polypeptide(L)'
;INGKPTGGLIIGRSSGTILGLFIAPGVVDADTEGEILVIAHTPFPPVSIPKGQRIAQFVPLPHLSATVPPRSQEPRGARGFGSSGGIALPVIDLSTRPKRACRLHYQGQSTMFKKALLDTGADTCIIDAAKYPKAWPLLPANTTVAGIGGIKLAHRSPLLTAEIDGKRATAVFSLTPLPPEVDCIIGRDILTQLRYVL
;
A
#
# COMPACT_ATOMS: atom_id res chain seq x y z
N ILE A 1 4.59 27.79 11.30
CA ILE A 1 3.60 28.27 12.31
C ILE A 1 4.30 28.42 13.66
N ASN A 2 4.08 29.52 14.39
CA ASN A 2 4.68 29.77 15.72
C ASN A 2 6.22 29.62 15.71
N GLY A 3 6.90 30.20 14.71
CA GLY A 3 8.36 30.15 14.57
C GLY A 3 8.94 28.83 14.07
N LYS A 4 8.11 27.81 13.81
CA LYS A 4 8.57 26.54 13.23
C LYS A 4 8.36 26.51 11.71
N PRO A 5 9.32 25.98 10.92
CA PRO A 5 9.11 25.64 9.53
C PRO A 5 7.90 24.71 9.42
N THR A 6 6.99 24.98 8.49
CA THR A 6 5.76 24.20 8.35
C THR A 6 5.43 24.11 6.88
N GLY A 7 5.30 22.87 6.39
CA GLY A 7 4.74 22.62 5.07
C GLY A 7 3.24 22.93 5.04
N GLY A 8 2.61 22.68 3.91
CA GLY A 8 1.18 22.91 3.81
C GLY A 8 0.58 22.42 2.51
N LEU A 9 -0.74 22.54 2.47
CA LEU A 9 -1.56 22.15 1.34
C LEU A 9 -2.00 23.40 0.57
N ILE A 10 -1.74 23.40 -0.73
CA ILE A 10 -2.32 24.35 -1.67
C ILE A 10 -3.61 23.75 -2.21
N ILE A 11 -4.70 24.51 -2.15
CA ILE A 11 -5.99 24.13 -2.74
C ILE A 11 -6.60 25.29 -3.52
N GLY A 12 -7.38 24.97 -4.54
CA GLY A 12 -8.14 25.95 -5.31
C GLY A 12 -9.22 26.62 -4.47
N ARG A 13 -9.55 27.86 -4.82
CA ARG A 13 -10.70 28.58 -4.24
C ARG A 13 -11.95 28.28 -5.04
N SER A 14 -13.09 28.13 -4.37
CA SER A 14 -14.38 27.88 -5.02
C SER A 14 -14.74 28.95 -6.05
N SER A 15 -14.34 30.20 -5.82
CA SER A 15 -14.52 31.31 -6.79
C SER A 15 -13.80 31.07 -8.12
N GLY A 16 -12.64 30.39 -8.11
CA GLY A 16 -11.94 30.00 -9.33
C GLY A 16 -12.66 28.86 -10.04
N THR A 17 -13.14 27.87 -9.28
CA THR A 17 -13.90 26.72 -9.81
C THR A 17 -15.16 27.14 -10.56
N ILE A 18 -15.90 28.14 -10.03
CA ILE A 18 -17.09 28.69 -10.69
C ILE A 18 -16.74 29.31 -12.07
N LEU A 19 -15.52 29.84 -12.21
CA LEU A 19 -15.01 30.42 -13.46
C LEU A 19 -14.34 29.38 -14.37
N GLY A 20 -14.48 28.08 -14.07
CA GLY A 20 -13.85 27.00 -14.82
C GLY A 20 -12.33 26.85 -14.56
N LEU A 21 -11.78 27.55 -13.57
CA LEU A 21 -10.37 27.43 -13.18
C LEU A 21 -10.20 26.46 -12.02
N PHE A 22 -9.50 25.36 -12.26
CA PHE A 22 -9.24 24.34 -11.26
C PHE A 22 -7.76 24.33 -10.89
N ILE A 23 -7.47 24.43 -9.59
CA ILE A 23 -6.13 24.25 -9.06
C ILE A 23 -6.02 22.83 -8.51
N ALA A 24 -5.08 22.05 -9.03
CA ALA A 24 -4.79 20.73 -8.48
C ALA A 24 -4.25 20.89 -7.05
N PRO A 25 -4.69 20.05 -6.09
CA PRO A 25 -4.10 20.06 -4.76
C PRO A 25 -2.59 19.85 -4.80
N GLY A 26 -1.85 20.71 -4.11
CA GLY A 26 -0.39 20.65 -4.05
C GLY A 26 0.09 20.52 -2.61
N VAL A 27 1.11 19.71 -2.37
CA VAL A 27 1.79 19.62 -1.07
C VAL A 27 3.11 20.38 -1.16
N VAL A 28 3.33 21.28 -0.22
CA VAL A 28 4.59 22.01 -0.04
C VAL A 28 5.27 21.47 1.20
N ASP A 29 6.51 21.00 1.06
CA ASP A 29 7.27 20.48 2.19
C ASP A 29 7.84 21.63 3.03
N ALA A 30 8.12 21.36 4.31
CA ALA A 30 8.61 22.37 5.25
C ALA A 30 9.99 22.93 4.89
N ASP A 31 10.78 22.19 4.10
CA ASP A 31 12.11 22.52 3.60
C ASP A 31 12.11 22.97 2.13
N THR A 32 10.92 23.27 1.57
CA THR A 32 10.83 23.87 0.23
C THR A 32 11.26 25.32 0.29
N GLU A 33 12.15 25.71 -0.62
CA GLU A 33 12.66 27.07 -0.76
C GLU A 33 12.28 27.64 -2.13
N GLY A 34 12.17 28.97 -2.23
CA GLY A 34 11.85 29.66 -3.48
C GLY A 34 10.36 29.89 -3.72
N GLU A 35 9.98 30.02 -4.99
CA GLU A 35 8.61 30.38 -5.38
C GLU A 35 7.64 29.20 -5.27
N ILE A 36 6.44 29.48 -4.74
CA ILE A 36 5.36 28.50 -4.70
C ILE A 36 4.64 28.51 -6.05
N LEU A 37 4.69 27.38 -6.74
CA LEU A 37 4.00 27.17 -8.01
C LEU A 37 2.71 26.38 -7.79
N VAL A 38 1.70 26.66 -8.63
CA VAL A 38 0.41 25.94 -8.62
C VAL A 38 0.15 25.33 -9.99
N ILE A 39 -0.39 24.11 -10.01
CA ILE A 39 -0.89 23.51 -11.26
C ILE A 39 -2.33 23.94 -11.43
N ALA A 40 -2.58 24.68 -12.51
CA ALA A 40 -3.91 25.10 -12.91
C ALA A 40 -4.33 24.37 -14.19
N HIS A 41 -5.61 24.02 -14.29
CA HIS A 41 -6.23 23.54 -15.52
C HIS A 41 -7.63 24.11 -15.68
N THR A 42 -8.09 24.18 -16.93
CA THR A 42 -9.47 24.53 -17.27
C THR A 42 -9.98 23.55 -18.33
N PRO A 43 -11.19 22.98 -18.16
CA PRO A 43 -11.84 22.21 -19.21
C PRO A 43 -12.42 23.10 -20.33
N PHE A 44 -12.48 24.42 -20.12
CA PHE A 44 -13.09 25.39 -21.05
C PHE A 44 -12.12 26.54 -21.36
N PRO A 45 -11.10 26.34 -22.21
CA PRO A 45 -10.19 27.41 -22.61
C PRO A 45 -10.85 28.41 -23.59
N PRO A 46 -10.48 29.71 -23.55
CA PRO A 46 -9.49 30.33 -22.68
C PRO A 46 -10.06 30.83 -21.34
N VAL A 47 -9.24 30.80 -20.29
CA VAL A 47 -9.52 31.45 -18.99
C VAL A 47 -8.50 32.56 -18.76
N SER A 48 -8.97 33.77 -18.43
CA SER A 48 -8.11 34.91 -18.09
C SER A 48 -7.94 35.00 -16.58
N ILE A 49 -6.69 35.16 -16.14
CA ILE A 49 -6.32 35.30 -14.72
C ILE A 49 -5.58 36.64 -14.57
N PRO A 50 -6.25 37.72 -14.16
CA PRO A 50 -5.59 38.99 -13.92
C PRO A 50 -4.55 38.87 -12.79
N LYS A 51 -3.44 39.60 -12.93
CA LYS A 51 -2.43 39.70 -11.88
C LYS A 51 -3.08 40.16 -10.56
N GLY A 52 -2.78 39.46 -9.48
CA GLY A 52 -3.36 39.72 -8.15
C GLY A 52 -4.69 39.00 -7.88
N GLN A 53 -5.27 38.30 -8.86
CA GLN A 53 -6.42 37.43 -8.59
C GLN A 53 -6.01 36.28 -7.66
N ARG A 54 -6.73 36.13 -6.56
CA ARG A 54 -6.55 35.03 -5.61
C ARG A 54 -7.21 33.77 -6.17
N ILE A 55 -6.40 32.86 -6.73
CA ILE A 55 -6.87 31.62 -7.39
C ILE A 55 -6.72 30.36 -6.52
N ALA A 56 -5.81 30.39 -5.55
CA ALA A 56 -5.54 29.30 -4.62
C ALA A 56 -5.44 29.84 -3.19
N GLN A 57 -5.40 28.94 -2.23
CA GLN A 57 -5.12 29.22 -0.83
C GLN A 57 -4.14 28.20 -0.27
N PHE A 58 -3.29 28.65 0.65
CA PHE A 58 -2.33 27.82 1.36
C PHE A 58 -2.87 27.52 2.76
N VAL A 59 -2.99 26.24 3.08
CA VAL A 59 -3.41 25.72 4.38
C VAL A 59 -2.17 25.12 5.04
N PRO A 60 -1.55 25.78 6.02
CA PRO A 60 -0.40 25.19 6.70
C PRO A 60 -0.86 23.96 7.49
N LEU A 61 -0.10 22.87 7.38
CA LEU A 61 -0.43 21.60 8.04
C LEU A 61 0.68 21.22 9.02
N PRO A 62 0.36 20.65 10.19
CA PRO A 62 1.39 20.09 11.06
C PRO A 62 2.17 19.00 10.30
N HIS A 63 3.50 19.02 10.42
CA HIS A 63 4.35 18.03 9.78
C HIS A 63 4.29 16.71 10.57
N LEU A 64 3.23 15.92 10.35
CA LEU A 64 2.96 14.69 11.09
C LEU A 64 3.99 13.59 10.81
N SER A 65 4.74 13.69 9.71
CA SER A 65 5.81 12.77 9.33
C SER A 65 7.18 13.14 9.90
N ALA A 66 7.29 14.13 10.80
CA ALA A 66 8.58 14.60 11.33
C ALA A 66 9.43 13.50 11.96
N THR A 67 8.78 12.46 12.49
CA THR A 67 9.43 11.32 13.16
C THR A 67 9.81 10.19 12.19
N VAL A 68 9.40 10.27 10.92
CA VAL A 68 9.71 9.26 9.92
C VAL A 68 11.09 9.58 9.33
N PRO A 69 12.05 8.64 9.32
CA PRO A 69 13.37 8.88 8.73
C PRO A 69 13.22 9.21 7.24
N PRO A 70 13.83 10.29 6.76
CA PRO A 70 13.68 10.71 5.37
C PRO A 70 14.40 9.73 4.44
N ARG A 71 13.83 9.50 3.24
CA ARG A 71 14.43 8.65 2.21
C ARG A 71 15.77 9.20 1.70
N SER A 72 15.96 10.51 1.75
CA SER A 72 17.19 11.21 1.39
C SER A 72 17.46 12.31 2.42
N GLN A 73 18.73 12.55 2.74
CA GLN A 73 19.13 13.69 3.59
C GLN A 73 19.31 14.98 2.80
N GLU A 74 19.23 14.95 1.47
CA GLU A 74 19.31 16.16 0.68
C GLU A 74 18.05 17.02 0.84
N PRO A 75 18.19 18.32 1.14
CA PRO A 75 17.06 19.24 1.26
C PRO A 75 16.33 19.35 -0.09
N ARG A 76 15.01 19.47 -0.05
CA ARG A 76 14.23 19.61 -1.29
C ARG A 76 14.62 20.84 -2.08
N GLY A 77 14.87 21.98 -1.42
CA GLY A 77 15.23 23.25 -2.08
C GLY A 77 14.12 23.73 -3.01
N ALA A 78 14.48 24.26 -4.19
CA ALA A 78 13.52 24.75 -5.20
C ALA A 78 12.85 23.64 -6.05
N ARG A 79 13.04 22.36 -5.69
CA ARG A 79 12.59 21.22 -6.51
C ARG A 79 11.13 20.85 -6.22
N GLY A 80 10.28 20.75 -7.25
CA GLY A 80 8.86 20.34 -7.14
C GLY A 80 8.40 19.37 -8.23
N PHE A 81 7.11 19.01 -8.26
CA PHE A 81 6.47 18.26 -9.36
C PHE A 81 7.15 16.94 -9.78
N GLY A 82 7.30 16.01 -8.82
CA GLY A 82 7.91 14.69 -9.10
C GLY A 82 9.43 14.69 -9.08
N SER A 83 10.06 15.79 -8.65
CA SER A 83 11.52 15.94 -8.52
C SER A 83 12.21 14.91 -7.62
N SER A 84 11.49 14.32 -6.67
CA SER A 84 12.04 13.26 -5.81
C SER A 84 12.17 11.90 -6.51
N GLY A 85 11.64 11.75 -7.73
CA GLY A 85 11.68 10.52 -8.51
C GLY A 85 10.85 9.38 -7.92
N GLY A 86 10.29 8.56 -8.81
CA GLY A 86 9.41 7.45 -8.46
C GLY A 86 7.95 7.79 -8.74
N ILE A 87 7.44 7.27 -9.85
CA ILE A 87 5.99 7.10 -10.01
C ILE A 87 5.58 6.13 -8.89
N ALA A 88 4.56 6.45 -8.11
CA ALA A 88 3.91 5.46 -7.28
C ALA A 88 3.30 4.43 -8.23
N LEU A 89 4.04 3.37 -8.54
CA LEU A 89 3.56 2.26 -9.33
C LEU A 89 2.73 1.40 -8.36
N PRO A 90 1.39 1.37 -8.48
CA PRO A 90 0.57 0.48 -7.64
C PRO A 90 0.87 -0.99 -7.95
N VAL A 91 1.55 -1.25 -9.06
CA VAL A 91 2.03 -2.57 -9.47
C VAL A 91 3.54 -2.61 -9.26
N ILE A 92 3.96 -3.17 -8.13
CA ILE A 92 5.34 -3.62 -7.94
C ILE A 92 5.47 -5.08 -8.37
N ASP A 93 6.62 -5.41 -8.96
CA ASP A 93 6.94 -6.76 -9.42
C ASP A 93 6.81 -7.78 -8.28
N LEU A 94 6.29 -8.97 -8.58
CA LEU A 94 6.03 -10.00 -7.57
C LEU A 94 7.30 -10.38 -6.79
N SER A 95 8.48 -10.35 -7.42
CA SER A 95 9.76 -10.62 -6.78
C SER A 95 10.09 -9.61 -5.68
N THR A 96 9.68 -8.36 -5.84
CA THR A 96 9.94 -7.24 -4.92
C THR A 96 8.92 -7.09 -3.79
N ARG A 97 7.76 -7.76 -3.89
CA ARG A 97 6.74 -7.75 -2.85
C ARG A 97 7.24 -8.35 -1.52
N PRO A 98 6.75 -7.84 -0.36
CA PRO A 98 7.20 -8.26 0.96
C PRO A 98 6.90 -9.73 1.21
N LYS A 99 7.95 -10.52 1.43
CA LYS A 99 7.86 -11.94 1.78
C LYS A 99 8.53 -12.21 3.12
N ARG A 100 8.05 -13.23 3.83
CA ARG A 100 8.64 -13.76 5.06
C ARG A 100 8.72 -15.28 5.01
N ALA A 101 9.56 -15.84 5.87
CA ALA A 101 9.50 -17.26 6.17
C ALA A 101 8.25 -17.51 7.03
N CYS A 102 7.45 -18.50 6.65
CA CYS A 102 6.27 -18.94 7.39
C CYS A 102 6.40 -20.43 7.67
N ARG A 103 6.41 -20.80 8.95
CA ARG A 103 6.35 -22.20 9.36
C ARG A 103 4.91 -22.56 9.69
N LEU A 104 4.35 -23.53 8.98
CA LEU A 104 3.03 -24.07 9.32
C LEU A 104 3.19 -25.30 10.19
N HIS A 105 2.29 -25.45 11.15
CA HIS A 105 2.24 -26.56 12.10
C HIS A 105 0.87 -27.24 12.06
N TYR A 106 0.88 -28.57 12.05
CA TYR A 106 -0.31 -29.42 12.13
C TYR A 106 0.01 -30.72 12.86
N GLN A 107 -0.73 -31.03 13.94
CA GLN A 107 -0.61 -32.28 14.70
C GLN A 107 0.85 -32.69 15.02
N GLY A 108 1.68 -31.74 15.47
CA GLY A 108 3.09 -31.99 15.81
C GLY A 108 4.05 -32.06 14.62
N GLN A 109 3.54 -32.04 13.38
CA GLN A 109 4.34 -31.88 12.17
C GLN A 109 4.48 -30.40 11.81
N SER A 110 5.57 -30.05 11.11
CA SER A 110 5.75 -28.70 10.58
C SER A 110 6.38 -28.69 9.19
N THR A 111 6.07 -27.66 8.42
CA THR A 111 6.69 -27.39 7.12
C THR A 111 7.05 -25.91 7.01
N MET A 112 8.11 -25.61 6.26
CA MET A 112 8.65 -24.25 6.11
C MET A 112 8.41 -23.74 4.69
N PHE A 113 7.71 -22.62 4.58
CA PHE A 113 7.55 -21.85 3.35
C PHE A 113 8.47 -20.64 3.41
N LYS A 114 9.44 -20.56 2.50
CA LYS A 114 10.47 -19.50 2.53
C LYS A 114 9.97 -18.20 1.87
N LYS A 115 9.05 -18.33 0.92
CA LYS A 115 8.51 -17.23 0.12
C LYS A 115 7.03 -17.01 0.43
N ALA A 116 6.69 -16.75 1.70
CA ALA A 116 5.32 -16.42 2.08
C ALA A 116 5.07 -14.92 1.84
N LEU A 117 4.27 -14.60 0.83
CA LEU A 117 3.87 -13.24 0.47
C LEU A 117 2.91 -12.68 1.51
N LEU A 118 3.22 -11.53 2.09
CA LEU A 118 2.32 -10.81 2.98
C LEU A 118 1.40 -9.92 2.12
N ASP A 119 0.10 -10.23 2.07
CA ASP A 119 -0.84 -9.58 1.14
C ASP A 119 -2.09 -9.08 1.84
N THR A 120 -2.19 -7.76 2.05
CA THR A 120 -3.38 -7.12 2.63
C THR A 120 -4.59 -7.14 1.70
N GLY A 121 -4.39 -7.40 0.40
CA GLY A 121 -5.46 -7.54 -0.58
C GLY A 121 -6.14 -8.90 -0.57
N ALA A 122 -5.54 -9.91 0.09
CA ALA A 122 -6.10 -11.24 0.22
C ALA A 122 -6.85 -11.40 1.55
N ASP A 123 -8.11 -11.86 1.48
CA ASP A 123 -8.94 -12.06 2.68
C ASP A 123 -8.54 -13.30 3.46
N THR A 124 -8.15 -14.34 2.74
CA THR A 124 -7.80 -15.65 3.29
C THR A 124 -6.41 -16.07 2.87
N CYS A 125 -5.72 -16.83 3.70
CA CYS A 125 -4.43 -17.39 3.33
C CYS A 125 -4.53 -18.49 2.25
N ILE A 126 -3.46 -18.62 1.46
CA ILE A 126 -3.39 -19.54 0.33
C ILE A 126 -2.04 -20.27 0.36
N ILE A 127 -2.02 -21.57 0.09
CA ILE A 127 -0.79 -22.36 -0.09
C ILE A 127 -0.75 -22.83 -1.54
N ASP A 128 0.45 -22.82 -2.14
CA ASP A 128 0.68 -23.49 -3.41
C ASP A 128 0.33 -24.99 -3.26
N ALA A 129 -0.65 -25.44 -4.04
CA ALA A 129 -1.12 -26.83 -4.02
C ALA A 129 0.02 -27.85 -4.19
N ALA A 130 1.07 -27.53 -4.96
CA ALA A 130 2.21 -28.40 -5.17
C ALA A 130 3.16 -28.50 -3.94
N LYS A 131 3.13 -27.50 -3.06
CA LYS A 131 4.00 -27.41 -1.87
C LYS A 131 3.30 -27.84 -0.58
N TYR A 132 2.00 -28.09 -0.63
CA TYR A 132 1.25 -28.59 0.52
C TYR A 132 1.71 -30.01 0.90
N PRO A 133 1.98 -30.30 2.18
CA PRO A 133 2.39 -31.63 2.60
C PRO A 133 1.34 -32.69 2.28
N LYS A 134 1.70 -33.70 1.47
CA LYS A 134 0.79 -34.80 1.07
C LYS A 134 0.27 -35.62 2.25
N ALA A 135 0.97 -35.61 3.37
CA ALA A 135 0.56 -36.30 4.59
C ALA A 135 -0.56 -35.55 5.35
N TRP A 136 -0.80 -34.27 5.05
CA TRP A 136 -1.82 -33.47 5.71
C TRP A 136 -3.17 -33.64 5.00
N PRO A 137 -4.29 -33.65 5.74
CA PRO A 137 -5.60 -33.85 5.13
C PRO A 137 -5.98 -32.67 4.23
N LEU A 138 -6.81 -32.97 3.22
CA LEU A 138 -7.46 -31.98 2.38
C LEU A 138 -8.96 -32.01 2.64
N LEU A 139 -9.51 -30.85 2.95
CA LEU A 139 -10.94 -30.64 3.11
C LEU A 139 -11.52 -30.08 1.81
N PRO A 140 -12.75 -30.45 1.41
CA PRO A 140 -13.38 -29.85 0.24
C PRO A 140 -13.66 -28.35 0.51
N ALA A 141 -13.50 -27.53 -0.53
CA ALA A 141 -13.85 -26.11 -0.45
C ALA A 141 -15.21 -25.86 -1.09
N ASN A 142 -16.13 -25.27 -0.34
CA ASN A 142 -17.45 -24.79 -0.79
C ASN A 142 -17.48 -23.27 -1.04
N THR A 143 -16.32 -22.61 -1.01
CA THR A 143 -16.18 -21.14 -1.08
C THR A 143 -15.15 -20.73 -2.11
N THR A 144 -15.48 -19.72 -2.92
CA THR A 144 -14.54 -18.97 -3.75
C THR A 144 -13.68 -18.04 -2.88
N VAL A 145 -12.42 -17.80 -3.28
CA VAL A 145 -11.60 -16.76 -2.64
C VAL A 145 -11.70 -15.46 -3.43
N ALA A 146 -12.13 -14.41 -2.74
CA ALA A 146 -12.11 -13.05 -3.26
C ALA A 146 -10.67 -12.51 -3.29
N GLY A 147 -10.35 -11.66 -4.27
CA GLY A 147 -9.04 -11.00 -4.38
C GLY A 147 -8.00 -11.69 -5.28
N ILE A 148 -8.28 -12.90 -5.77
CA ILE A 148 -7.41 -13.64 -6.72
C ILE A 148 -8.05 -13.87 -8.10
N GLY A 149 -9.02 -13.04 -8.48
CA GLY A 149 -9.68 -13.14 -9.80
C GLY A 149 -10.80 -14.19 -9.89
N GLY A 150 -11.43 -14.58 -8.76
CA GLY A 150 -12.65 -15.40 -8.78
C GLY A 150 -12.44 -16.91 -8.90
N ILE A 151 -11.23 -17.41 -8.59
CA ILE A 151 -10.90 -18.84 -8.63
C ILE A 151 -11.80 -19.63 -7.65
N LYS A 152 -12.54 -20.61 -8.17
CA LYS A 152 -13.18 -21.66 -7.36
C LYS A 152 -12.10 -22.61 -6.87
N LEU A 153 -11.92 -22.67 -5.56
CA LEU A 153 -10.99 -23.60 -4.94
C LEU A 153 -11.60 -24.99 -4.89
N ALA A 154 -10.77 -26.00 -5.10
CA ALA A 154 -11.18 -27.39 -4.91
C ALA A 154 -10.96 -27.85 -3.46
N HIS A 155 -9.92 -27.34 -2.78
CA HIS A 155 -9.48 -27.86 -1.47
C HIS A 155 -9.02 -26.78 -0.49
N ARG A 156 -9.13 -27.10 0.80
CA ARG A 156 -8.68 -26.33 1.96
C ARG A 156 -7.91 -27.21 2.93
N SER A 157 -7.04 -26.59 3.73
CA SER A 157 -6.38 -27.25 4.85
C SER A 157 -7.35 -27.41 6.04
N PRO A 158 -7.04 -28.25 7.03
CA PRO A 158 -7.58 -28.08 8.38
C PRO A 158 -7.11 -26.75 9.00
N LEU A 159 -7.52 -26.44 10.23
CA LEU A 159 -6.97 -25.31 10.96
C LEU A 159 -5.47 -25.53 11.19
N LEU A 160 -4.65 -24.65 10.63
CA LEU A 160 -3.19 -24.70 10.76
C LEU A 160 -2.72 -23.59 11.68
N THR A 161 -1.64 -23.84 12.43
CA THR A 161 -0.93 -22.77 13.15
C THR A 161 0.21 -22.27 12.28
N ALA A 162 0.16 -21.00 11.90
CA ALA A 162 1.24 -20.32 11.19
C ALA A 162 2.15 -19.57 12.16
N GLU A 163 3.45 -19.68 11.96
CA GLU A 163 4.48 -18.98 12.71
C GLU A 163 5.30 -18.10 11.77
N ILE A 164 5.26 -16.79 12.00
CA ILE A 164 5.95 -15.76 11.21
C ILE A 164 6.62 -14.79 12.20
N ASP A 165 7.92 -14.53 12.01
CA ASP A 165 8.73 -13.66 12.87
C ASP A 165 8.56 -13.96 14.38
N GLY A 166 8.47 -15.25 14.74
CA GLY A 166 8.30 -15.73 16.13
C GLY A 166 6.88 -15.58 16.69
N LYS A 167 5.94 -14.98 15.96
CA LYS A 167 4.54 -14.85 16.35
C LYS A 167 3.70 -15.95 15.73
N ARG A 168 2.63 -16.37 16.42
CA ARG A 168 1.73 -17.44 15.96
C ARG A 168 0.32 -16.92 15.72
N ALA A 169 -0.31 -17.44 14.68
CA ALA A 169 -1.72 -17.23 14.35
C ALA A 169 -2.31 -18.53 13.80
N THR A 170 -3.63 -18.63 13.79
CA THR A 170 -4.31 -19.82 13.27
C THR A 170 -5.28 -19.47 12.16
N ALA A 171 -5.24 -20.20 11.05
CA ALA A 171 -6.16 -20.02 9.94
C ALA A 171 -6.34 -21.30 9.13
N VAL A 172 -7.38 -21.31 8.31
CA VAL A 172 -7.58 -22.32 7.26
C VAL A 172 -7.02 -21.76 5.97
N PHE A 173 -6.16 -22.54 5.32
CA PHE A 173 -5.53 -22.15 4.07
C PHE A 173 -6.27 -22.76 2.89
N SER A 174 -6.45 -21.95 1.87
CA SER A 174 -6.94 -22.40 0.57
C SER A 174 -5.80 -22.98 -0.26
N LEU A 175 -6.06 -23.99 -1.08
CA LEU A 175 -5.05 -24.58 -1.95
C LEU A 175 -5.34 -24.26 -3.41
N THR A 176 -4.37 -23.64 -4.07
CA THR A 176 -4.40 -23.33 -5.50
C THR A 176 -2.98 -23.27 -6.04
N PRO A 177 -2.73 -23.54 -7.33
CA PRO A 177 -1.44 -23.24 -7.94
C PRO A 177 -1.10 -21.76 -7.76
N LEU A 178 0.14 -21.48 -7.35
CA LEU A 178 0.68 -20.12 -7.22
C LEU A 178 1.88 -19.94 -8.17
N PRO A 179 2.24 -18.70 -8.52
CA PRO A 179 3.46 -18.43 -9.27
C PRO A 179 4.71 -18.97 -8.56
N PRO A 180 5.77 -19.40 -9.29
CA PRO A 180 6.98 -19.99 -8.70
C PRO A 180 7.69 -19.13 -7.64
N GLU A 181 7.47 -17.82 -7.67
CA GLU A 181 8.03 -16.83 -6.76
C GLU A 181 7.34 -16.80 -5.39
N VAL A 182 6.19 -17.45 -5.24
CA VAL A 182 5.35 -17.42 -4.03
C VAL A 182 4.99 -18.83 -3.60
N ASP A 183 5.42 -19.21 -2.40
CA ASP A 183 5.07 -20.53 -1.84
C ASP A 183 3.70 -20.51 -1.15
N CYS A 184 3.35 -19.36 -0.58
CA CYS A 184 2.15 -19.15 0.24
C CYS A 184 1.80 -17.66 0.24
N ILE A 185 0.51 -17.33 0.30
CA ILE A 185 -0.01 -15.98 0.53
C ILE A 185 -0.59 -15.93 1.93
N ILE A 186 -0.13 -14.95 2.72
CA ILE A 186 -0.60 -14.66 4.07
C ILE A 186 -1.60 -13.51 3.97
N GLY A 187 -2.88 -13.85 4.08
CA GLY A 187 -4.00 -12.93 4.01
C GLY A 187 -4.36 -12.30 5.36
N ARG A 188 -5.44 -11.51 5.34
CA ARG A 188 -5.90 -10.73 6.50
C ARG A 188 -6.33 -11.60 7.68
N ASP A 189 -6.83 -12.80 7.43
CA ASP A 189 -7.13 -13.82 8.45
C ASP A 189 -5.93 -14.14 9.37
N ILE A 190 -4.69 -14.07 8.87
CA ILE A 190 -3.48 -14.17 9.70
C ILE A 190 -2.90 -12.80 10.06
N LEU A 191 -2.78 -11.89 9.08
CA LEU A 191 -2.09 -10.61 9.28
C LEU A 191 -2.69 -9.80 10.43
N THR A 192 -4.01 -9.82 10.57
CA THR A 192 -4.72 -9.12 11.65
C THR A 192 -4.42 -9.71 13.03
N GLN A 193 -4.36 -11.04 13.15
CA GLN A 193 -4.00 -11.72 14.40
C GLN A 193 -2.57 -11.38 14.83
N LEU A 194 -1.66 -11.31 13.86
CA LEU A 194 -0.24 -11.01 14.09
C LEU A 194 0.06 -9.50 14.24
N ARG A 195 -0.96 -8.64 14.03
CA ARG A 195 -0.89 -7.18 14.03
C ARG A 195 0.14 -6.61 13.04
N TYR A 196 0.23 -7.20 11.85
CA TYR A 196 0.97 -6.57 10.76
C TYR A 196 0.18 -5.40 10.20
N VAL A 197 0.84 -4.25 10.10
CA VAL A 197 0.42 -3.13 9.25
C VAL A 197 1.50 -3.03 8.19
N LEU A 198 1.15 -3.36 6.95
CA LEU A 198 2.04 -3.31 5.79
C LEU A 198 2.01 -1.94 5.13
#